data_AF-A0A254SS13-F1
#
_entry.id   AF-A0A254SS13-F1
#
_cell.length_a   1.000
_cell.length_b   1.000
_cell.length_c   1.000
_cell.angle_alpha   90.00
_cell.angle_beta   90.00
_cell.angle_gamma   90.00
#
_symmetry.space_group_name_H-M   'P 1'
#
loop_
_entity.id
_entity.type
_entity.pdbx_description
1 polymer ?
#
loop_
_entity_poly.entity_id
_entity_poly.type
_entity_poly.pdbx_seq_one_letter_code
_entity_poly.pdbx_strand_id
1 'polypeptide(L)'
;MKKLALMALVSFSLAFMACGPSKLEIQEASSQSDIMFEVRQVLNDSISLFVGNVFYLNSKQAVADNMYPLLVSTRDPSELEKPTATDIINSDEDLLNYLRRKAPDMMNIGLVIGETAYNEIGFEEADAVAKLSAIFKKMDGGSLVLFHEKGGELTDMKKLY
;
A
#
# COMPACT_ATOMS: atom_id res chain seq x y z
N MET A 1 16.26 -49.17 5.52
CA MET A 1 17.03 -47.91 5.65
C MET A 1 16.61 -46.82 4.66
N LYS A 2 16.28 -47.11 3.39
CA LYS A 2 15.87 -46.08 2.40
C LYS A 2 14.51 -45.38 2.70
N LYS A 3 13.59 -46.01 3.43
CA LYS A 3 12.27 -45.45 3.76
C LYS A 3 12.29 -44.40 4.90
N LEU A 4 13.28 -44.47 5.78
CA LEU A 4 13.46 -43.52 6.89
C LEU A 4 14.08 -42.19 6.41
N ALA A 5 14.98 -42.24 5.44
CA ALA A 5 15.57 -41.05 4.82
C ALA A 5 14.53 -40.22 4.04
N LEU A 6 13.54 -40.89 3.42
CA LEU A 6 12.47 -40.21 2.69
C LEU A 6 11.47 -39.50 3.62
N MET A 7 11.18 -40.07 4.79
CA MET A 7 10.33 -39.39 5.79
C MET A 7 11.03 -38.19 6.44
N ALA A 8 12.34 -38.24 6.65
CA ALA A 8 13.11 -37.11 7.17
C ALA A 8 13.21 -35.93 6.17
N LEU A 9 13.25 -36.20 4.87
CA LEU A 9 13.22 -35.18 3.81
C LEU A 9 11.86 -34.50 3.71
N VAL A 10 10.77 -35.24 3.89
CA VAL A 10 9.41 -34.68 3.89
C VAL A 10 9.16 -33.82 5.13
N SER A 11 9.65 -34.22 6.31
CA SER A 11 9.51 -33.40 7.52
C SER A 11 10.40 -32.14 7.50
N PHE A 12 11.57 -32.17 6.86
CA PHE A 12 12.36 -30.95 6.62
C PHE A 12 11.70 -30.01 5.61
N SER A 13 11.02 -30.53 4.58
CA SER A 13 10.30 -29.68 3.62
C SER A 13 9.06 -28.98 4.22
N LEU A 14 8.43 -29.59 5.23
CA LEU A 14 7.31 -28.98 5.96
C LEU A 14 7.76 -27.91 6.97
N ALA A 15 9.01 -27.91 7.42
CA ALA A 15 9.56 -26.83 8.25
C ALA A 15 9.85 -25.55 7.44
N PHE A 16 9.90 -25.64 6.11
CA PHE A 16 10.01 -24.50 5.19
C PHE A 16 8.67 -24.08 4.58
N MET A 17 7.57 -24.76 4.94
CA MET A 17 6.22 -24.36 4.54
C MET A 17 5.51 -23.76 5.76
N ALA A 18 5.26 -22.46 5.68
CA ALA A 18 4.44 -21.65 6.60
C ALA A 18 5.13 -21.16 7.89
N CYS A 19 5.93 -20.11 7.72
CA CYS A 19 5.89 -18.96 8.64
C CYS A 19 5.60 -17.73 7.77
N GLY A 20 4.32 -17.52 7.42
CA GLY A 20 3.89 -16.17 7.01
C GLY A 20 4.13 -15.20 8.18
N PRO A 21 4.27 -13.90 7.90
CA PRO A 21 4.49 -12.91 8.95
C PRO A 21 3.37 -12.99 9.99
N SER A 22 3.75 -12.97 11.27
CA SER A 22 2.81 -13.01 12.37
C SER A 22 1.99 -11.72 12.44
N LYS A 23 0.80 -11.78 13.05
CA LYS A 23 -0.05 -10.60 13.25
C LYS A 23 0.70 -9.46 13.98
N LEU A 24 1.62 -9.81 14.88
CA LEU A 24 2.46 -8.84 15.58
C LEU A 24 3.44 -8.14 14.63
N GLU A 25 4.15 -8.90 13.80
CA GLU A 25 5.10 -8.34 12.83
C GLU A 25 4.40 -7.43 11.80
N ILE A 26 3.21 -7.82 11.34
CA ILE A 26 2.38 -6.99 10.45
C ILE A 26 2.02 -5.67 11.12
N GLN A 27 1.59 -5.70 12.39
CA GLN A 27 1.24 -4.50 13.16
C GLN A 27 2.46 -3.61 13.41
N GLU A 28 3.60 -4.20 13.75
CA GLU A 28 4.85 -3.46 13.95
C GLU A 28 5.28 -2.77 12.66
N ALA A 29 5.32 -3.50 11.54
CA ALA A 29 5.68 -2.93 10.24
C ALA A 29 4.70 -1.83 9.80
N SER A 30 3.39 -2.02 10.04
CA SER A 30 2.38 -0.99 9.76
C SER A 30 2.57 0.25 10.63
N SER A 31 2.92 0.08 11.91
CA SER A 31 3.14 1.21 12.83
C SER A 31 4.44 1.98 12.55
N GLN A 32 5.41 1.33 11.92
CA GLN A 32 6.68 1.94 11.49
C GLN A 32 6.59 2.65 10.14
N SER A 33 5.45 2.53 9.44
CA SER A 33 5.24 3.20 8.17
C SER A 33 4.95 4.68 8.42
N ASP A 34 5.78 5.56 7.86
CA ASP A 34 5.63 7.01 7.96
C ASP A 34 4.39 7.48 7.20
N ILE A 35 4.13 6.84 6.05
CA ILE A 35 2.92 7.02 5.26
C ILE A 35 2.35 5.65 4.93
N MET A 36 1.04 5.50 5.10
CA MET A 36 0.28 4.37 4.59
C MET A 36 -0.40 4.79 3.28
N PHE A 37 -0.05 4.14 2.18
CA PHE A 37 -0.57 4.41 0.85
C PHE A 37 -1.55 3.30 0.48
N GLU A 38 -2.85 3.59 0.56
CA GLU A 38 -3.91 2.59 0.46
C GLU A 38 -4.67 2.71 -0.85
N VAL A 39 -4.58 1.70 -1.71
CA VAL A 39 -5.38 1.61 -2.92
C VAL A 39 -6.73 1.01 -2.57
N ARG A 40 -7.81 1.76 -2.80
CA ARG A 40 -9.19 1.31 -2.54
C ARG A 40 -10.21 2.11 -3.32
N GLN A 41 -11.46 1.66 -3.33
CA GLN A 41 -12.57 2.53 -3.73
C GLN A 41 -12.84 3.55 -2.62
N VAL A 42 -12.64 4.83 -2.92
CA VAL A 42 -13.01 5.92 -2.02
C VAL A 42 -14.51 6.17 -2.21
N LEU A 43 -15.32 5.73 -1.24
CA LEU A 43 -16.77 5.89 -1.28
C LEU A 43 -17.11 7.39 -1.12
N ASN A 44 -18.02 7.88 -1.95
CA ASN A 44 -18.50 9.28 -1.99
C ASN A 44 -17.52 10.35 -2.50
N ASP A 45 -16.33 9.98 -2.96
CA ASP A 45 -15.41 10.94 -3.57
C ASP A 45 -14.81 10.36 -4.88
N SER A 46 -14.72 11.18 -5.92
CA SER A 46 -14.09 10.79 -7.19
C SER A 46 -12.57 11.03 -7.20
N ILE A 47 -12.04 11.54 -6.10
CA ILE A 47 -10.63 11.92 -5.93
C ILE A 47 -9.98 11.07 -4.84
N SER A 48 -8.66 11.18 -4.73
CA SER A 48 -7.89 10.56 -3.65
C SER A 48 -7.87 11.47 -2.43
N LEU A 49 -7.63 10.90 -1.24
CA LEU A 49 -7.67 11.64 0.03
C LEU A 49 -6.37 11.45 0.81
N PHE A 50 -5.94 12.48 1.52
CA PHE A 50 -4.86 12.39 2.51
C PHE A 50 -5.42 12.69 3.89
N VAL A 51 -5.37 11.73 4.81
CA VAL A 51 -6.00 11.81 6.14
C VAL A 51 -5.02 11.31 7.19
N GLY A 52 -4.59 12.18 8.10
CA GLY A 52 -3.55 11.82 9.08
C GLY A 52 -2.23 11.50 8.36
N ASN A 53 -1.80 10.23 8.42
CA ASN A 53 -0.65 9.69 7.69
C ASN A 53 -1.05 8.73 6.55
N VAL A 54 -2.34 8.65 6.22
CA VAL A 54 -2.87 7.72 5.21
C VAL A 54 -3.20 8.47 3.92
N PHE A 55 -2.60 8.04 2.81
CA PHE A 55 -2.98 8.43 1.47
C PHE A 55 -3.91 7.36 0.89
N TYR A 56 -5.20 7.67 0.79
CA TYR A 56 -6.18 6.82 0.11
C TYR A 56 -6.17 7.12 -1.39
N LEU A 57 -5.48 6.28 -2.16
CA LEU A 57 -5.50 6.32 -3.62
C LEU A 57 -6.79 5.67 -4.12
N ASN A 58 -7.60 6.47 -4.81
CA ASN A 58 -8.80 5.95 -5.45
C ASN A 58 -8.40 4.96 -6.56
N SER A 59 -8.85 3.71 -6.44
CA SER A 59 -8.60 2.63 -7.41
C SER A 59 -8.91 3.04 -8.85
N LYS A 60 -9.94 3.86 -9.08
CA LYS A 60 -10.25 4.44 -10.41
C LYS A 60 -9.08 5.19 -11.04
N GLN A 61 -8.29 5.91 -10.22
CA GLN A 61 -7.12 6.66 -10.65
C GLN A 61 -5.88 5.74 -10.77
N ALA A 62 -5.84 4.65 -9.99
CA ALA A 62 -4.75 3.66 -10.05
C ALA A 62 -4.81 2.80 -11.33
N VAL A 63 -6.02 2.44 -11.79
CA VAL A 63 -6.26 1.60 -12.98
C VAL A 63 -5.98 2.32 -14.29
N ALA A 64 -6.07 3.65 -14.31
CA ALA A 64 -5.80 4.42 -15.52
C ALA A 64 -4.37 4.16 -16.05
N ASP A 65 -4.23 4.03 -17.37
CA ASP A 65 -2.93 3.87 -18.06
C ASP A 65 -1.92 4.95 -17.62
N ASN A 66 -2.44 6.15 -17.39
CA ASN A 66 -1.74 7.23 -16.71
C ASN A 66 -2.50 7.61 -15.43
N MET A 67 -1.83 7.52 -14.27
CA MET A 67 -2.39 7.93 -12.98
C MET A 67 -2.60 9.44 -12.88
N TYR A 68 -1.96 10.21 -13.76
CA TYR A 68 -1.99 11.66 -13.75
C TYR A 68 -2.97 12.25 -14.78
N PRO A 69 -3.64 13.38 -14.46
CA PRO A 69 -3.52 14.15 -13.21
C PRO A 69 -4.19 13.46 -12.02
N LEU A 70 -3.46 13.36 -10.91
CA LEU A 70 -3.92 12.77 -9.66
C LEU A 70 -4.51 13.89 -8.79
N LEU A 71 -5.83 13.87 -8.66
CA LEU A 71 -6.58 14.77 -7.77
C LEU A 71 -6.53 14.25 -6.33
N VAL A 72 -6.09 15.09 -5.40
CA VAL A 72 -5.96 14.73 -3.98
C VAL A 72 -6.50 15.83 -3.09
N SER A 73 -7.22 15.48 -2.03
CA SER A 73 -7.66 16.44 -1.01
C SER A 73 -7.17 16.01 0.37
N THR A 74 -6.50 16.92 1.08
CA THR A 74 -6.13 16.68 2.50
C THR A 74 -7.33 16.94 3.39
N ARG A 75 -7.78 15.94 4.14
CA ARG A 75 -8.92 16.02 5.05
C ARG A 75 -8.47 15.87 6.49
N ASP A 76 -9.14 16.59 7.39
CA ASP A 76 -9.03 16.36 8.82
C ASP A 76 -9.83 15.09 9.18
N PRO A 77 -9.26 14.12 9.91
CA PRO A 77 -9.98 12.92 10.35
C PRO A 77 -11.28 13.23 11.12
N SER A 78 -11.33 14.36 11.83
CA SER A 78 -12.50 14.79 12.61
C SER A 78 -13.55 15.54 11.79
N GLU A 79 -13.19 16.03 10.59
CA GLU A 79 -14.06 16.84 9.72
C GLU A 79 -13.99 16.37 8.25
N LEU A 80 -14.12 15.06 8.00
CA LEU A 80 -14.00 14.49 6.64
C LEU A 80 -14.96 15.11 5.61
N GLU A 81 -16.16 15.47 6.03
CA GLU A 81 -17.22 16.01 5.16
C GLU A 81 -17.00 17.47 4.78
N LYS A 82 -16.06 18.16 5.43
CA LYS A 82 -15.80 19.58 5.17
C LYS A 82 -15.16 19.76 3.78
N PRO A 83 -15.72 20.63 2.92
CA PRO A 83 -15.09 20.97 1.66
C PRO A 83 -13.70 21.54 1.90
N THR A 84 -12.69 20.90 1.32
CA THR A 84 -11.29 21.31 1.38
C THR A 84 -10.75 21.41 -0.04
N ALA A 85 -9.68 22.19 -0.21
CA ALA A 85 -9.06 22.35 -1.52
C ALA A 85 -8.62 20.99 -2.07
N THR A 86 -8.73 20.85 -3.39
CA THR A 86 -8.19 19.72 -4.15
C THR A 86 -6.89 20.16 -4.80
N ASP A 87 -5.82 19.47 -4.47
CA ASP A 87 -4.52 19.58 -5.11
C ASP A 87 -4.51 18.75 -6.40
N ILE A 88 -3.79 19.24 -7.42
CA ILE A 88 -3.59 18.54 -8.68
C ILE A 88 -2.12 18.15 -8.76
N ILE A 89 -1.86 16.85 -8.79
CA ILE A 89 -0.52 16.27 -8.90
C ILE A 89 -0.35 15.78 -10.34
N ASN A 90 0.72 16.18 -11.03
CA ASN A 90 0.85 15.93 -12.48
C ASN A 90 1.93 14.92 -12.85
N SER A 91 2.75 14.50 -11.90
CA SER A 91 3.88 13.59 -12.12
C SER A 91 4.26 12.81 -10.86
N ASP A 92 5.11 11.80 -11.03
CA ASP A 92 5.72 11.06 -9.93
C ASP A 92 6.51 12.00 -9.01
N GLU A 93 7.27 12.93 -9.58
CA GLU A 93 8.07 13.89 -8.83
C GLU A 93 7.17 14.83 -8.01
N ASP A 94 6.04 15.28 -8.59
CA ASP A 94 5.04 16.08 -7.87
C ASP A 94 4.41 15.29 -6.73
N LEU A 95 4.14 13.99 -6.94
CA LEU A 95 3.58 13.11 -5.90
C LEU A 95 4.56 12.96 -4.74
N LEU A 96 5.82 12.64 -5.02
CA LEU A 96 6.85 12.51 -3.99
C LEU A 96 7.07 13.83 -3.25
N ASN A 97 7.07 14.96 -3.96
CA ASN A 97 7.16 16.27 -3.35
C ASN A 97 5.93 16.60 -2.49
N TYR A 98 4.73 16.19 -2.93
CA TYR A 98 3.50 16.32 -2.14
C TYR A 98 3.60 15.54 -0.83
N LEU A 99 3.99 14.26 -0.90
CA LEU A 99 4.13 13.41 0.27
C LEU A 99 5.21 13.94 1.22
N ARG A 100 6.36 14.41 0.73
CA ARG A 100 7.41 15.05 1.54
C ARG A 100 6.96 16.34 2.24
N ARG A 101 6.03 17.11 1.66
CA ARG A 101 5.46 18.26 2.37
C ARG A 101 4.57 17.84 3.55
N LYS A 102 4.00 16.64 3.50
CA LYS A 102 3.13 16.09 4.56
C LYS A 102 3.92 15.30 5.60
N ALA A 103 4.93 14.55 5.18
CA ALA A 103 5.87 13.82 6.01
C ALA A 103 7.31 14.04 5.48
N PRO A 104 8.02 15.09 5.98
CA PRO A 104 9.34 15.48 5.48
C PRO A 104 10.40 14.38 5.55
N ASP A 105 10.33 13.57 6.62
CA ASP A 105 11.29 12.51 6.91
C ASP A 105 10.77 11.12 6.50
N MET A 106 9.84 11.05 5.52
CA MET A 106 9.29 9.77 5.07
C MET A 106 10.37 8.86 4.49
N MET A 107 10.55 7.70 5.10
CA MET A 107 11.51 6.68 4.70
C MET A 107 10.85 5.31 4.57
N ASN A 108 9.81 5.03 5.35
CA ASN A 108 9.10 3.75 5.34
C ASN A 108 7.69 3.96 4.82
N ILE A 109 7.38 3.34 3.68
CA ILE A 109 6.06 3.41 3.08
C ILE A 109 5.39 2.05 3.19
N GLY A 110 4.18 2.05 3.75
CA GLY A 110 3.29 0.91 3.66
C GLY A 110 2.39 1.07 2.44
N LEU A 111 2.34 0.08 1.56
CA LEU A 111 1.38 0.00 0.46
C LEU A 111 0.29 -1.00 0.85
N VAL A 112 -0.96 -0.55 0.96
CA VAL A 112 -2.09 -1.45 1.24
C VAL A 112 -2.93 -1.60 -0.01
N ILE A 113 -3.26 -2.83 -0.37
CA ILE A 113 -4.30 -3.12 -1.36
C ILE A 113 -5.56 -3.48 -0.58
N GLY A 114 -6.51 -2.54 -0.54
CA GLY A 114 -7.78 -2.73 0.16
C GLY A 114 -8.71 -3.68 -0.58
N GLU A 115 -9.56 -4.39 0.16
CA GLU A 115 -10.52 -5.37 -0.41
C GLU A 115 -11.42 -4.74 -1.49
N THR A 116 -11.78 -3.47 -1.34
CA THR A 116 -12.64 -2.77 -2.30
C THR A 116 -11.93 -2.35 -3.58
N ALA A 117 -10.60 -2.40 -3.66
CA ALA A 117 -9.87 -2.11 -4.90
C ALA A 117 -10.24 -3.12 -6.01
N TYR A 118 -10.46 -4.38 -5.65
CA TYR A 118 -10.86 -5.45 -6.57
C TYR A 118 -12.26 -5.27 -7.17
N ASN A 119 -13.07 -4.37 -6.61
CA ASN A 119 -14.37 -4.04 -7.18
C ASN A 119 -14.25 -3.07 -8.37
N GLU A 120 -13.07 -2.49 -8.60
CA GLU A 120 -12.84 -1.58 -9.71
C GLU A 120 -12.55 -2.36 -11.01
N ILE A 121 -13.26 -2.02 -12.08
CA ILE A 121 -13.14 -2.72 -13.35
C ILE A 121 -11.75 -2.46 -13.94
N GLY A 122 -11.03 -3.54 -14.27
CA GLY A 122 -9.68 -3.46 -14.82
C GLY A 122 -8.59 -3.30 -13.75
N PHE A 123 -8.92 -3.43 -12.47
CA PHE A 123 -7.92 -3.44 -11.41
C PHE A 123 -7.13 -4.75 -11.39
N GLU A 124 -5.83 -4.63 -11.62
CA GLU A 124 -4.85 -5.70 -11.48
C GLU A 124 -3.85 -5.32 -10.38
N GLU A 125 -3.81 -6.11 -9.31
CA GLU A 125 -2.95 -5.83 -8.14
C GLU A 125 -1.48 -5.73 -8.55
N ALA A 126 -1.01 -6.67 -9.38
CA ALA A 126 0.38 -6.72 -9.82
C ALA A 126 0.80 -5.43 -10.55
N ASP A 127 -0.08 -4.87 -11.37
CA ASP A 127 0.17 -3.64 -12.12
C ASP A 127 0.18 -2.42 -11.20
N ALA A 128 -0.77 -2.34 -10.26
CA ALA A 128 -0.81 -1.28 -9.26
C ALA A 128 0.44 -1.29 -8.37
N VAL A 129 0.82 -2.47 -7.87
CA VAL A 129 2.02 -2.66 -7.05
C VAL A 129 3.27 -2.33 -7.85
N ALA A 130 3.38 -2.75 -9.10
CA ALA A 130 4.53 -2.44 -9.96
C ALA A 130 4.65 -0.94 -10.22
N LYS A 131 3.54 -0.28 -10.57
CA LYS A 131 3.46 1.17 -10.80
C LYS A 131 3.89 1.95 -9.56
N LEU A 132 3.29 1.67 -8.41
CA LEU A 132 3.60 2.37 -7.15
C LEU A 132 5.01 2.07 -6.66
N SER A 133 5.49 0.84 -6.82
CA SER A 133 6.88 0.49 -6.52
C SER A 133 7.87 1.27 -7.39
N ALA A 134 7.57 1.47 -8.68
CA ALA A 134 8.43 2.25 -9.56
C ALA A 134 8.54 3.72 -9.13
N ILE A 135 7.43 4.31 -8.64
CA ILE A 135 7.39 5.66 -8.10
C ILE A 135 8.23 5.75 -6.83
N PHE A 136 7.97 4.89 -5.84
CA PHE A 136 8.64 4.98 -4.53
C PHE A 136 10.11 4.57 -4.58
N LYS A 137 10.55 3.80 -5.58
CA LYS A 137 11.98 3.51 -5.80
C LYS A 137 12.80 4.75 -6.15
N LYS A 138 12.15 5.83 -6.57
CA LYS A 138 12.81 7.13 -6.78
C LYS A 138 13.18 7.82 -5.45
N MET A 139 12.74 7.30 -4.31
CA MET A 139 13.16 7.77 -2.99
C MET A 139 14.47 7.08 -2.59
N ASP A 140 15.52 7.86 -2.39
CA ASP A 140 16.80 7.34 -1.92
C ASP A 140 16.69 6.81 -0.48
N GLY A 141 17.07 5.55 -0.28
CA GLY A 141 17.22 4.93 1.04
C GLY A 141 15.93 4.49 1.74
N GLY A 142 14.77 4.62 1.08
CA GLY A 142 13.48 4.23 1.65
C GLY A 142 13.17 2.73 1.58
N SER A 143 12.19 2.29 2.36
CA SER A 143 11.61 0.94 2.32
C SER A 143 10.16 0.97 1.85
N LEU A 144 9.74 -0.10 1.18
CA LEU A 144 8.35 -0.30 0.77
C LEU A 144 7.87 -1.67 1.22
N VAL A 145 6.80 -1.69 2.01
CA VAL A 145 6.16 -2.92 2.50
C VAL A 145 4.75 -3.00 1.93
N LEU A 146 4.46 -4.06 1.19
CA LEU A 146 3.11 -4.38 0.74
C LEU A 146 2.35 -5.04 1.89
N PHE A 147 1.12 -4.62 2.11
CA PHE A 147 0.16 -5.23 3.03
C PHE A 147 -1.12 -5.59 2.27
N HIS A 148 -1.75 -6.68 2.69
CA HIS A 148 -3.07 -7.08 2.22
C HIS A 148 -4.10 -6.87 3.32
N GLU A 149 -5.22 -6.26 2.98
CA GLU A 149 -6.33 -6.00 3.90
C GLU A 149 -7.54 -6.87 3.57
N LYS A 150 -8.20 -7.37 4.62
CA LYS A 150 -9.48 -8.09 4.50
C LYS A 150 -10.33 -7.82 5.73
N GLY A 151 -11.57 -7.37 5.53
CA GLY A 151 -12.51 -7.10 6.63
C GLY A 151 -12.03 -6.03 7.62
N GLY A 152 -11.22 -5.07 7.18
CA GLY A 152 -10.64 -4.00 7.98
C GLY A 152 -9.37 -4.38 8.73
N GLU A 153 -8.86 -5.60 8.56
CA GLU A 153 -7.62 -6.06 9.19
C GLU A 153 -6.52 -6.33 8.16
N LEU A 154 -5.27 -5.98 8.50
CA LEU A 154 -4.10 -6.42 7.73
C LEU A 154 -3.85 -7.91 7.97
N THR A 155 -3.76 -8.67 6.88
CA THR A 155 -3.73 -10.15 6.89
C THR A 155 -2.43 -10.75 6.43
N ASP A 156 -1.68 -10.02 5.58
CA ASP A 156 -0.38 -10.44 5.08
C ASP A 156 0.53 -9.22 4.90
N MET A 157 1.84 -9.46 4.88
CA MET A 157 2.82 -8.46 4.50
C MET A 157 3.97 -9.02 3.67
N LYS A 158 4.49 -8.20 2.76
CA LYS A 158 5.65 -8.52 1.93
C LYS A 158 6.52 -7.29 1.75
N LYS A 159 7.76 -7.37 2.25
CA LYS A 159 8.77 -6.35 1.93
C LYS A 159 9.09 -6.38 0.44
N LEU A 160 8.94 -5.24 -0.23
CA LEU A 160 9.22 -5.09 -1.66
C LEU A 160 10.66 -4.63 -1.91
N TYR A 161 11.22 -3.78 -1.05
CA TYR A 161 12.64 -3.45 -0.94
C TYR A 161 12.95 -2.71 0.36
#